data_AF-A0A812XQH0-F1
#
_entry.id   AF-A0A812XQH0-F1
#
_cell.length_a   1.000
_cell.length_b   1.000
_cell.length_c   1.000
_cell.angle_alpha   90.00
_cell.angle_beta   90.00
_cell.angle_gamma   90.00
#
_symmetry.space_group_name_H-M   'P 1'
#
loop_
_entity.id
_entity.type
_entity.pdbx_description
1 polymer ?
#
loop_
_entity_poly.entity_id
_entity_poly.type
_entity_poly.pdbx_seq_one_letter_code
_entity_poly.pdbx_strand_id
1 'polypeptide(L)'
;MYYVVANIVLPLTQHAKLSYAELVGPTEAGWFVSHYWGTAFQHFVRSLRLHSDSRSAVDMQSYWVCSFSNNQWSIEEEVCGGWETTSFYLALTGGVKGTVMVLDEQALPLTRAWCLFELLQTFILQKNHTDFQGLVMTTNSGVLNEGSANADTALVLAGRLSNLRLENAEASVEKDRQMIFNLVRAQEGGFDGINALVKRHIRLALESVQHYFEQKCRRLLCVLDTQAGVELADKTLKSMSQASFTRSSSEALASPHPVLLGRRHAFSEDVCSPRDNAEHLDV
;
A
#
# COMPACT_ATOMS: atom_id res chain seq x y z
N MET A 1 0.91 2.14 -20.17
CA MET A 1 2.27 1.85 -20.69
C MET A 1 2.46 2.00 -22.19
N TYR A 2 1.60 1.48 -23.08
CA TYR A 2 1.85 1.51 -24.54
C TYR A 2 2.44 2.83 -25.08
N TYR A 3 1.83 3.98 -24.74
CA TYR A 3 2.33 5.30 -25.14
C TYR A 3 3.75 5.61 -24.61
N VAL A 4 4.03 5.29 -23.35
CA VAL A 4 5.34 5.52 -22.70
C VAL A 4 6.42 4.66 -23.34
N VAL A 5 6.12 3.40 -23.65
CA VAL A 5 7.09 2.51 -24.31
C VAL A 5 7.41 3.04 -25.71
N ALA A 6 6.39 3.34 -26.52
CA ALA A 6 6.56 3.78 -27.90
C ALA A 6 7.21 5.18 -28.06
N ASN A 7 6.89 6.13 -27.18
CA ASN A 7 7.28 7.54 -27.34
C ASN A 7 8.39 8.00 -26.39
N ILE A 8 8.78 7.18 -25.40
CA ILE A 8 9.80 7.53 -24.41
C ILE A 8 10.85 6.43 -24.29
N VAL A 9 10.47 5.19 -23.94
CA VAL A 9 11.44 4.12 -23.70
C VAL A 9 12.21 3.76 -24.97
N LEU A 10 11.52 3.41 -26.05
CA LEU A 10 12.17 3.00 -27.30
C LEU A 10 13.06 4.12 -27.88
N PRO A 11 12.63 5.39 -27.99
CA PRO A 11 13.52 6.48 -28.43
C PRO A 11 14.77 6.65 -27.55
N LEU A 12 14.65 6.53 -26.22
CA LEU A 12 15.81 6.64 -25.32
C LEU A 12 16.76 5.46 -25.47
N THR A 13 16.27 4.22 -25.57
CA THR A 13 17.12 3.02 -25.67
C THR A 13 17.60 2.68 -27.07
N GLN A 14 17.12 3.36 -28.12
CA GLN A 14 17.41 3.07 -29.54
C GLN A 14 18.91 2.93 -29.87
N HIS A 15 19.76 3.75 -29.25
CA HIS A 15 21.19 3.77 -29.53
C HIS A 15 21.95 2.58 -28.92
N ALA A 16 21.47 2.04 -27.79
CA ALA A 16 22.09 0.94 -27.06
C ALA A 16 21.40 -0.42 -27.27
N LYS A 17 20.10 -0.41 -27.61
CA LYS A 17 19.20 -1.57 -27.73
C LYS A 17 19.12 -2.44 -26.46
N LEU A 18 19.18 -1.79 -25.31
CA LEU A 18 19.00 -2.40 -23.99
C LEU A 18 17.58 -2.13 -23.45
N SER A 19 17.24 -2.75 -22.31
CA SER A 19 16.12 -2.27 -21.48
C SER A 19 16.38 -0.85 -20.98
N TYR A 20 15.32 -0.19 -20.48
CA TYR A 20 15.49 1.14 -19.87
C TYR A 20 16.28 1.05 -18.57
N ALA A 21 16.05 0.01 -17.76
CA ALA A 21 16.74 -0.21 -16.50
C ALA A 21 18.26 -0.39 -16.68
N GLU A 22 18.69 -1.18 -17.66
CA GLU A 22 20.11 -1.34 -17.99
C GLU A 22 20.74 -0.02 -18.47
N LEU A 23 20.03 0.77 -19.28
CA LEU A 23 20.53 2.03 -19.81
C LEU A 23 20.78 3.08 -18.72
N VAL A 24 19.90 3.19 -17.72
CA VAL A 24 19.98 4.25 -16.70
C VAL A 24 20.72 3.84 -15.43
N GLY A 25 21.09 2.57 -15.31
CA GLY A 25 21.69 2.00 -14.10
C GLY A 25 20.66 1.16 -13.31
N PRO A 26 20.73 -0.18 -13.37
CA PRO A 26 19.79 -1.04 -12.67
C PRO A 26 20.06 -1.06 -11.15
N THR A 27 19.02 -1.35 -10.38
CA THR A 27 19.08 -1.60 -8.93
C THR A 27 18.33 -2.89 -8.61
N GLU A 28 18.63 -3.52 -7.47
CA GLU A 28 17.84 -4.65 -6.99
C GLU A 28 16.38 -4.22 -6.77
N ALA A 29 15.44 -5.05 -7.20
CA ALA A 29 14.02 -4.77 -7.11
C ALA A 29 13.46 -5.17 -5.75
N GLY A 30 12.91 -4.21 -5.00
CA GLY A 30 12.20 -4.48 -3.75
C GLY A 30 10.81 -5.07 -3.96
N TRP A 31 10.17 -4.80 -5.10
CA TRP A 31 8.81 -5.23 -5.41
C TRP A 31 8.65 -5.59 -6.89
N PHE A 32 7.92 -6.66 -7.17
CA PHE A 32 7.46 -6.99 -8.52
C PHE A 32 6.15 -6.26 -8.81
N VAL A 33 6.00 -5.63 -9.98
CA VAL A 33 4.77 -4.91 -10.35
C VAL A 33 3.99 -5.64 -11.45
N SER A 34 2.80 -6.15 -11.07
CA SER A 34 1.82 -6.70 -11.99
C SER A 34 0.85 -5.61 -12.46
N HIS A 35 0.69 -5.42 -13.77
CA HIS A 35 -0.13 -4.33 -14.32
C HIS A 35 -0.62 -4.58 -15.76
N TYR A 36 -1.71 -3.90 -16.13
CA TYR A 36 -2.15 -3.84 -17.52
C TYR A 36 -1.48 -2.68 -18.27
N TRP A 37 -0.89 -2.97 -19.43
CA TRP A 37 -0.23 -1.97 -20.28
C TRP A 37 -1.16 -0.88 -20.84
N GLY A 38 -2.47 -1.11 -20.91
CA GLY A 38 -3.44 -0.09 -21.30
C GLY A 38 -3.88 0.83 -20.16
N THR A 39 -3.54 0.51 -18.89
CA THR A 39 -3.80 1.40 -17.76
C THR A 39 -3.06 2.74 -17.98
N ALA A 40 -3.77 3.84 -17.72
CA ALA A 40 -3.26 5.19 -17.91
C ALA A 40 -2.00 5.43 -17.07
N PHE A 41 -0.95 6.04 -17.64
CA PHE A 41 0.33 6.17 -16.95
C PHE A 41 0.23 6.98 -15.64
N GLN A 42 -0.60 8.03 -15.62
CA GLN A 42 -0.90 8.79 -14.41
C GLN A 42 -1.55 7.95 -13.30
N HIS A 43 -2.38 6.97 -13.67
CA HIS A 43 -2.99 6.03 -12.72
C HIS A 43 -1.88 5.14 -12.16
N PHE A 44 -1.11 4.50 -13.05
CA PHE A 44 0.00 3.60 -12.68
C PHE A 44 1.00 4.24 -11.71
N VAL A 45 1.53 5.42 -12.05
CA VAL A 45 2.49 6.14 -11.20
C VAL A 45 1.86 6.53 -9.86
N ARG A 46 0.58 6.94 -9.84
CA ARG A 46 -0.11 7.30 -8.60
C ARG A 46 -0.34 6.09 -7.70
N SER A 47 -0.70 4.93 -8.23
CA SER A 47 -0.86 3.69 -7.44
C SER A 47 0.45 3.22 -6.82
N LEU A 48 1.56 3.27 -7.57
CA LEU A 48 2.88 2.93 -7.03
C LEU A 48 3.36 3.95 -5.99
N ARG A 49 3.10 5.24 -6.21
CA ARG A 49 3.40 6.27 -5.22
C ARG A 49 2.62 6.05 -3.92
N LEU A 50 1.31 5.81 -3.98
CA LEU A 50 0.49 5.54 -2.79
C LEU A 50 0.92 4.27 -2.06
N HIS A 51 1.40 3.27 -2.79
CA HIS A 51 2.01 2.07 -2.21
C HIS A 51 3.40 2.36 -1.59
N SER A 52 4.21 3.25 -2.15
CA SER A 52 5.48 3.67 -1.53
C SER A 52 5.23 4.53 -0.29
N ASP A 53 4.28 5.45 -0.35
CA ASP A 53 3.93 6.39 0.73
C ASP A 53 3.27 5.68 1.93
N SER A 54 2.74 4.46 1.76
CA SER A 54 2.21 3.64 2.86
C SER A 54 3.27 2.81 3.59
N ARG A 55 4.50 2.75 3.07
CA ARG A 55 5.64 2.04 3.66
C ARG A 55 6.45 3.01 4.54
N SER A 56 7.43 2.48 5.26
CA SER A 56 8.32 3.29 6.09
C SER A 56 9.04 4.33 5.22
N ALA A 57 8.92 5.62 5.58
CA ALA A 57 9.57 6.73 4.87
C ALA A 57 11.11 6.68 4.88
N VAL A 58 11.70 5.75 5.63
CA VAL A 58 13.14 5.49 5.71
C VAL A 58 13.63 4.55 4.59
N ASP A 59 12.74 3.73 4.04
CA ASP A 59 13.07 2.75 2.99
C ASP A 59 12.75 3.32 1.60
N MET A 60 13.77 3.56 0.77
CA MET A 60 13.55 3.74 -0.66
C MET A 60 12.98 2.45 -1.27
N GLN A 61 11.83 2.55 -1.96
CA GLN A 61 11.22 1.43 -2.65
C GLN A 61 11.67 1.38 -4.11
N SER A 62 12.22 0.25 -4.55
CA SER A 62 12.48 -0.06 -5.96
C SER A 62 11.43 -1.02 -6.52
N TYR A 63 11.08 -0.85 -7.79
CA TYR A 63 9.99 -1.56 -8.46
C TYR A 63 10.49 -2.17 -9.77
N TRP A 64 10.37 -3.49 -9.92
CA TRP A 64 10.51 -4.14 -11.22
C TRP A 64 9.22 -3.95 -12.02
N VAL A 65 9.34 -3.43 -13.23
CA VAL A 65 8.19 -3.09 -14.09
C VAL A 65 8.54 -3.52 -15.51
N CYS A 66 7.82 -4.49 -16.08
CA CYS A 66 8.20 -5.13 -17.34
C CYS A 66 8.40 -4.16 -18.53
N SER A 67 7.68 -3.04 -18.58
CA SER A 67 7.87 -1.98 -19.60
C SER A 67 9.21 -1.22 -19.52
N PHE A 68 9.92 -1.31 -18.40
CA PHE A 68 11.21 -0.65 -18.16
C PHE A 68 12.34 -1.65 -17.96
N SER A 69 12.05 -2.79 -17.32
CA SER A 69 13.02 -3.83 -16.98
C SER A 69 13.33 -4.77 -18.14
N ASN A 70 12.35 -5.09 -19.00
CA ASN A 70 12.57 -5.99 -20.13
C ASN A 70 13.16 -5.21 -21.31
N ASN A 71 14.00 -5.86 -22.12
CA ASN A 71 14.49 -5.29 -23.37
C ASN A 71 13.37 -5.19 -24.40
N GLN A 72 12.87 -3.97 -24.60
CA GLN A 72 11.78 -3.69 -25.53
C GLN A 72 12.16 -3.91 -27.01
N TRP A 73 13.45 -4.08 -27.32
CA TRP A 73 13.94 -4.43 -28.66
C TRP A 73 13.96 -5.95 -28.92
N SER A 74 13.97 -6.76 -27.87
CA SER A 74 14.09 -8.23 -27.90
C SER A 74 13.06 -8.91 -26.98
N ILE A 75 11.81 -8.43 -26.96
CA ILE A 75 10.75 -8.97 -26.08
C ILE A 75 10.54 -10.49 -26.27
N GLU A 76 10.80 -11.02 -27.47
CA GLU A 76 10.71 -12.46 -27.72
C GLU A 76 11.74 -13.26 -26.91
N GLU A 77 12.95 -12.73 -26.67
CA GLU A 77 14.01 -13.36 -25.87
C GLU A 77 13.63 -13.37 -24.38
N GLU A 78 12.97 -12.32 -23.90
CA GLU A 78 12.46 -12.15 -22.53
C GLU A 78 11.39 -13.18 -22.13
N VAL A 79 10.72 -13.77 -23.13
CA VAL A 79 9.70 -14.82 -22.96
C VAL A 79 10.04 -16.12 -23.68
N CYS A 80 11.28 -16.29 -24.18
CA CYS A 80 11.68 -17.50 -24.88
C CYS A 80 11.98 -18.67 -23.91
N GLY A 81 11.94 -19.89 -24.46
CA GLY A 81 12.22 -21.10 -23.70
C GLY A 81 11.05 -21.59 -22.86
N GLY A 82 11.32 -21.87 -21.59
CA GLY A 82 10.32 -22.28 -20.58
C GLY A 82 9.73 -21.08 -19.87
N TRP A 83 8.68 -21.28 -19.09
CA TRP A 83 8.12 -20.21 -18.25
C TRP A 83 9.07 -19.84 -17.11
N GLU A 84 9.88 -20.81 -16.67
CA GLU A 84 10.95 -20.71 -15.68
C GLU A 84 12.13 -19.83 -16.15
N THR A 85 12.29 -19.63 -17.47
CA THR A 85 13.37 -18.79 -18.04
C THR A 85 12.91 -17.39 -18.39
N THR A 86 11.62 -17.07 -18.21
CA THR A 86 11.08 -15.73 -18.49
C THR A 86 11.58 -14.71 -17.49
N SER A 87 11.85 -13.48 -17.92
CA SER A 87 12.25 -12.41 -17.01
C SER A 87 11.17 -12.07 -15.97
N PHE A 88 9.89 -12.34 -16.28
CA PHE A 88 8.78 -12.28 -15.33
C PHE A 88 8.98 -13.25 -14.15
N TYR A 89 9.29 -14.51 -14.42
CA TYR A 89 9.55 -15.50 -13.36
C TYR A 89 10.82 -15.20 -12.59
N LEU A 90 11.91 -14.88 -13.31
CA LEU A 90 13.21 -14.59 -12.70
C LEU A 90 13.16 -13.35 -11.80
N ALA A 91 12.46 -12.29 -12.20
CA ALA A 91 12.29 -11.10 -11.37
C ALA A 91 11.39 -11.36 -10.14
N LEU A 92 10.32 -12.14 -10.30
CA LEU A 92 9.39 -12.46 -9.20
C LEU A 92 9.99 -13.44 -8.18
N THR A 93 10.92 -14.31 -8.61
CA THR A 93 11.65 -15.23 -7.72
C THR A 93 13.00 -14.68 -7.23
N GLY A 94 13.50 -13.61 -7.83
CA GLY A 94 14.80 -12.99 -7.55
C GLY A 94 14.90 -12.16 -6.26
N GLY A 95 14.17 -12.50 -5.20
CA GLY A 95 14.28 -11.85 -3.89
C GLY A 95 13.43 -10.59 -3.67
N VAL A 96 12.41 -10.33 -4.49
CA VAL A 96 11.44 -9.25 -4.24
C VAL A 96 10.64 -9.50 -2.95
N LYS A 97 10.29 -8.43 -2.22
CA LYS A 97 9.50 -8.48 -0.97
C LYS A 97 8.06 -8.96 -1.19
N GLY A 98 7.53 -8.82 -2.41
CA GLY A 98 6.14 -9.16 -2.75
C GLY A 98 5.73 -8.64 -4.13
N THR A 99 4.45 -8.83 -4.46
CA THR A 99 3.84 -8.42 -5.74
C THR A 99 2.86 -7.27 -5.53
N VAL A 100 3.11 -6.15 -6.21
CA VAL A 100 2.21 -5.01 -6.27
C VAL A 100 1.35 -5.11 -7.54
N MET A 101 0.07 -5.43 -7.39
CA MET A 101 -0.88 -5.44 -8.50
C MET A 101 -1.58 -4.09 -8.63
N VAL A 102 -1.31 -3.38 -9.72
CA VAL A 102 -1.91 -2.08 -10.04
C VAL A 102 -3.25 -2.29 -10.74
N LEU A 103 -4.35 -2.18 -10.01
CA LEU A 103 -5.72 -2.34 -10.50
C LEU A 103 -6.30 -1.00 -10.95
N ASP A 104 -6.87 -0.98 -12.16
CA ASP A 104 -7.86 0.03 -12.58
C ASP A 104 -9.27 -0.39 -12.18
N GLU A 105 -10.24 0.52 -12.28
CA GLU A 105 -11.65 0.34 -11.85
C GLU A 105 -12.38 -0.82 -12.57
N GLN A 106 -11.84 -1.31 -13.69
CA GLN A 106 -12.39 -2.45 -14.42
C GLN A 106 -11.63 -3.76 -14.16
N ALA A 107 -10.60 -3.72 -13.30
CA ALA A 107 -9.69 -4.83 -12.98
C ALA A 107 -9.05 -5.50 -14.22
N LEU A 108 -8.73 -4.71 -15.25
CA LEU A 108 -8.17 -5.21 -16.52
C LEU A 108 -6.85 -6.01 -16.40
N PRO A 109 -5.97 -5.83 -15.39
CA PRO A 109 -4.86 -6.75 -15.20
C PRO A 109 -5.32 -8.21 -15.08
N LEU A 110 -6.42 -8.47 -14.37
CA LEU A 110 -6.93 -9.83 -14.16
C LEU A 110 -7.68 -10.41 -15.37
N THR A 111 -7.77 -9.65 -16.48
CA THR A 111 -8.18 -10.18 -17.79
C THR A 111 -7.00 -10.44 -18.72
N ARG A 112 -5.75 -10.37 -18.24
CA ARG A 112 -4.52 -10.65 -19.02
C ARG A 112 -3.83 -11.92 -18.54
N ALA A 113 -3.48 -12.80 -19.49
CA ALA A 113 -2.87 -14.09 -19.16
C ALA A 113 -1.52 -13.94 -18.42
N TRP A 114 -0.67 -13.00 -18.84
CA TRP A 114 0.60 -12.74 -18.14
C TRP A 114 0.41 -12.27 -16.68
N CYS A 115 -0.59 -11.43 -16.39
CA CYS A 115 -0.90 -11.07 -15.01
C CYS A 115 -1.52 -12.23 -14.20
N LEU A 116 -2.25 -13.14 -14.84
CA LEU A 116 -2.68 -14.40 -14.23
C LEU A 116 -1.48 -15.30 -13.88
N PHE A 117 -0.45 -15.35 -14.73
CA PHE A 117 0.80 -16.04 -14.44
C PHE A 117 1.52 -15.42 -13.23
N GLU A 118 1.73 -14.09 -13.25
CA GLU A 118 2.34 -13.34 -12.15
C GLU A 118 1.61 -13.58 -10.81
N LEU A 119 0.27 -13.56 -10.84
CA LEU A 119 -0.59 -13.84 -9.71
C LEU A 119 -0.44 -15.30 -9.21
N LEU A 120 -0.41 -16.28 -10.12
CA LEU A 120 -0.21 -17.68 -9.76
C LEU A 120 1.13 -17.88 -9.05
N GLN A 121 2.21 -17.37 -9.63
CA GLN A 121 3.56 -17.46 -9.05
C GLN A 121 3.64 -16.73 -7.70
N THR A 122 2.97 -15.58 -7.55
CA THR A 122 2.83 -14.86 -6.28
C THR A 122 2.19 -15.75 -5.19
N PHE A 123 1.14 -16.48 -5.53
CA PHE A 123 0.48 -17.39 -4.58
C PHE A 123 1.29 -18.66 -4.27
N ILE A 124 2.11 -19.14 -5.22
CA ILE A 124 3.05 -20.25 -4.98
C ILE A 124 4.15 -19.79 -4.01
N LEU A 125 4.76 -18.62 -4.27
CA LEU A 125 5.78 -18.05 -3.39
C LEU A 125 5.24 -17.79 -1.97
N GLN A 126 4.05 -17.20 -1.85
CA GLN A 126 3.42 -16.94 -0.55
C GLN A 126 3.10 -18.22 0.26
N LYS A 127 2.98 -19.39 -0.39
CA LYS A 127 2.85 -20.68 0.32
C LYS A 127 4.19 -21.23 0.81
N ASN A 128 5.27 -20.95 0.08
CA ASN A 128 6.58 -21.58 0.27
C ASN A 128 7.57 -20.72 1.07
N HIS A 129 7.35 -19.40 1.14
CA HIS A 129 8.25 -18.41 1.74
C HIS A 129 7.48 -17.56 2.76
N THR A 130 7.92 -17.58 4.02
CA THR A 130 7.27 -16.86 5.13
C THR A 130 7.65 -15.38 5.21
N ASP A 131 8.76 -15.01 4.57
CA ASP A 131 9.30 -13.66 4.41
C ASP A 131 8.69 -12.90 3.21
N PHE A 132 8.07 -13.62 2.27
CA PHE A 132 7.39 -13.03 1.11
C PHE A 132 6.02 -12.43 1.51
N GLN A 133 5.85 -11.12 1.33
CA GLN A 133 4.64 -10.38 1.74
C GLN A 133 3.40 -10.69 0.90
N GLY A 134 3.54 -11.44 -0.19
CA GLY A 134 2.42 -11.88 -1.03
C GLY A 134 1.88 -10.79 -1.96
N LEU A 135 0.58 -10.86 -2.23
CA LEU A 135 -0.12 -9.95 -3.13
C LEU A 135 -0.63 -8.69 -2.43
N VAL A 136 -0.12 -7.52 -2.86
CA VAL A 136 -0.61 -6.19 -2.48
C VAL A 136 -1.34 -5.55 -3.66
N MET A 137 -2.65 -5.34 -3.53
CA MET A 137 -3.48 -4.69 -4.56
C MET A 137 -3.53 -3.18 -4.30
N THR A 138 -3.24 -2.38 -5.33
CA THR A 138 -3.21 -0.91 -5.24
C THR A 138 -3.95 -0.25 -6.40
N THR A 139 -4.50 0.94 -6.14
CA THR A 139 -5.26 1.76 -7.08
C THR A 139 -4.78 3.21 -7.00
N ASN A 140 -5.17 4.06 -7.96
CA ASN A 140 -4.95 5.51 -7.85
C ASN A 140 -5.62 6.18 -6.63
N SER A 141 -6.49 5.46 -5.90
CA SER A 141 -7.15 5.92 -4.68
C SER A 141 -6.44 5.50 -3.39
N GLY A 142 -5.59 4.47 -3.43
CA GLY A 142 -4.88 3.92 -2.27
C GLY A 142 -4.66 2.40 -2.37
N VAL A 143 -4.06 1.83 -1.33
CA VAL A 143 -3.77 0.40 -1.20
C VAL A 143 -4.97 -0.32 -0.58
N LEU A 144 -5.49 -1.33 -1.28
CA LEU A 144 -6.70 -2.05 -0.89
C LEU A 144 -6.47 -2.93 0.34
N ASN A 145 -5.34 -3.65 0.39
CA ASN A 145 -4.98 -4.53 1.51
C ASN A 145 -4.87 -3.80 2.86
N GLU A 146 -4.54 -2.51 2.84
CA GLU A 146 -4.36 -1.64 4.03
C GLU A 146 -5.63 -0.89 4.42
N GLY A 147 -6.68 -0.96 3.60
CA GLY A 147 -7.88 -0.15 3.74
C GLY A 147 -7.73 1.32 3.32
N SER A 148 -6.56 1.74 2.80
CA SER A 148 -6.28 3.14 2.47
C SER A 148 -6.92 3.63 1.17
N ALA A 149 -7.40 2.71 0.33
CA ALA A 149 -8.19 2.99 -0.88
C ALA A 149 -9.56 3.64 -0.59
N ASN A 150 -10.16 4.27 -1.60
CA ASN A 150 -11.53 4.78 -1.51
C ASN A 150 -12.54 3.62 -1.40
N ALA A 151 -13.53 3.76 -0.50
CA ALA A 151 -14.60 2.78 -0.29
C ALA A 151 -15.39 2.49 -1.58
N ASP A 152 -15.72 3.53 -2.36
CA ASP A 152 -16.46 3.35 -3.63
C ASP A 152 -15.63 2.54 -4.64
N THR A 153 -14.34 2.86 -4.78
CA THR A 153 -13.40 2.15 -5.65
C THR A 153 -13.24 0.70 -5.22
N ALA A 154 -13.12 0.44 -3.91
CA ALA A 154 -13.04 -0.91 -3.36
C ALA A 154 -14.32 -1.73 -3.60
N LEU A 155 -15.50 -1.10 -3.45
CA LEU A 155 -16.80 -1.74 -3.68
C LEU A 155 -17.02 -2.06 -5.17
N VAL A 156 -16.69 -1.14 -6.08
CA VAL A 156 -16.72 -1.37 -7.54
C VAL A 156 -15.80 -2.52 -7.93
N LEU A 157 -14.56 -2.51 -7.42
CA LEU A 157 -13.61 -3.60 -7.66
C LEU A 157 -14.09 -4.94 -7.13
N ALA A 158 -14.63 -5.01 -5.91
CA ALA A 158 -15.17 -6.25 -5.38
C ALA A 158 -16.39 -6.75 -6.16
N GLY A 159 -17.26 -5.85 -6.62
CA GLY A 159 -18.36 -6.17 -7.53
C GLY A 159 -17.87 -6.79 -8.84
N ARG A 160 -16.80 -6.27 -9.44
CA ARG A 160 -16.14 -6.86 -10.61
C ARG A 160 -15.52 -8.22 -10.29
N LEU A 161 -14.68 -8.29 -9.26
CA LEU A 161 -13.86 -9.47 -8.92
C LEU A 161 -14.67 -10.65 -8.37
N SER A 162 -15.85 -10.41 -7.80
CA SER A 162 -16.78 -11.48 -7.42
C SER A 162 -17.28 -12.30 -8.63
N ASN A 163 -17.39 -11.66 -9.80
CA ASN A 163 -17.89 -12.25 -11.05
C ASN A 163 -16.80 -12.59 -12.06
N LEU A 164 -15.59 -12.04 -11.90
CA LEU A 164 -14.46 -12.31 -12.79
C LEU A 164 -14.07 -13.80 -12.76
N ARG A 165 -13.77 -14.33 -13.94
CA ARG A 165 -13.28 -15.70 -14.18
C ARG A 165 -11.95 -15.61 -14.91
N LEU A 166 -10.88 -16.07 -14.27
CA LEU A 166 -9.51 -16.00 -14.80
C LEU A 166 -9.34 -16.87 -16.07
N GLU A 167 -10.24 -17.81 -16.31
CA GLU A 167 -10.38 -18.59 -17.56
C GLU A 167 -10.60 -17.70 -18.79
N ASN A 168 -11.12 -16.48 -18.60
CA ASN A 168 -11.40 -15.53 -19.67
C ASN A 168 -10.19 -14.61 -19.96
N ALA A 169 -9.02 -14.88 -19.37
CA ALA A 169 -7.84 -14.03 -19.54
C ALA A 169 -7.21 -14.16 -20.94
N GLU A 170 -6.86 -13.03 -21.54
CA GLU A 170 -6.37 -12.92 -22.92
C GLU A 170 -4.87 -12.62 -23.00
N ALA A 171 -4.21 -13.15 -24.03
CA ALA A 171 -2.82 -12.83 -24.38
C ALA A 171 -2.75 -12.33 -25.82
N SER A 172 -1.74 -11.51 -26.11
CA SER A 172 -1.46 -11.07 -27.49
C SER A 172 -0.83 -12.19 -28.33
N VAL A 173 -0.24 -13.19 -27.67
CA VAL A 173 0.32 -14.40 -28.28
C VAL A 173 -0.42 -15.61 -27.71
N GLU A 174 -1.12 -16.36 -28.56
CA GLU A 174 -1.96 -17.49 -28.13
C GLU A 174 -1.14 -18.63 -27.49
N LYS A 175 0.12 -18.82 -27.91
CA LYS A 175 1.05 -19.78 -27.30
C LYS A 175 1.26 -19.50 -25.81
N ASP A 176 1.46 -18.24 -25.43
CA ASP A 176 1.63 -17.82 -24.04
C ASP A 176 0.36 -18.13 -23.23
N ARG A 177 -0.81 -17.81 -23.80
CA ARG A 177 -2.11 -18.10 -23.15
C ARG A 177 -2.25 -19.60 -22.87
N GLN A 178 -1.95 -20.44 -23.86
CA GLN A 178 -2.03 -21.90 -23.71
C GLN A 178 -1.05 -22.43 -22.67
N MET A 179 0.21 -21.95 -22.69
CA MET A 179 1.23 -22.27 -21.71
C MET A 179 0.77 -21.91 -20.29
N ILE A 180 0.33 -20.67 -20.07
CA ILE A 180 -0.11 -20.18 -18.75
C ILE A 180 -1.38 -20.92 -18.28
N PHE A 181 -2.32 -21.19 -19.18
CA PHE A 181 -3.54 -21.93 -18.84
C PHE A 181 -3.23 -23.38 -18.47
N ASN A 182 -2.21 -24.00 -19.08
CA ASN A 182 -1.74 -25.33 -18.71
C ASN A 182 -1.04 -25.32 -17.35
N LEU A 183 -0.25 -24.28 -17.02
CA LEU A 183 0.30 -24.10 -15.68
C LEU A 183 -0.81 -23.99 -14.62
N VAL A 184 -1.82 -23.15 -14.85
CA VAL A 184 -2.96 -23.03 -13.91
C VAL A 184 -3.69 -24.37 -13.74
N ARG A 185 -3.93 -25.13 -14.83
CA ARG A 185 -4.58 -26.46 -14.75
C ARG A 185 -3.75 -27.52 -14.03
N ALA A 186 -2.43 -27.41 -14.03
CA ALA A 186 -1.54 -28.33 -13.34
C ALA A 186 -1.49 -28.10 -11.80
N GLN A 187 -2.02 -26.98 -11.32
CA GLN A 187 -2.06 -26.64 -9.89
C GLN A 187 -3.26 -27.29 -9.19
N GLU A 188 -3.12 -27.52 -7.89
CA GLU A 188 -4.22 -28.00 -7.05
C GLU A 188 -5.43 -27.06 -7.10
N GLY A 189 -6.60 -27.61 -7.45
CA GLY A 189 -7.85 -26.86 -7.64
C GLY A 189 -7.95 -26.11 -8.98
N GLY A 190 -6.89 -26.08 -9.79
CA GLY A 190 -6.90 -25.49 -11.13
C GLY A 190 -7.39 -24.04 -11.15
N PHE A 191 -8.22 -23.71 -12.15
CA PHE A 191 -8.82 -22.39 -12.29
C PHE A 191 -9.79 -22.04 -11.15
N ASP A 192 -10.59 -22.98 -10.66
CA ASP A 192 -11.51 -22.72 -9.54
C ASP A 192 -10.74 -22.39 -8.25
N GLY A 193 -9.60 -23.05 -8.02
CA GLY A 193 -8.67 -22.78 -6.92
C GLY A 193 -8.12 -21.35 -6.95
N ILE A 194 -7.56 -20.91 -8.07
CA ILE A 194 -7.03 -19.53 -8.19
C ILE A 194 -8.13 -18.46 -8.21
N ASN A 195 -9.30 -18.74 -8.78
CA ASN A 195 -10.49 -17.88 -8.66
C ASN A 195 -10.92 -17.73 -7.19
N ALA A 196 -10.90 -18.82 -6.40
CA ALA A 196 -11.21 -18.78 -4.97
C ALA A 196 -10.16 -17.99 -4.17
N LEU A 197 -8.88 -18.10 -4.52
CA LEU A 197 -7.81 -17.29 -3.91
C LEU A 197 -8.03 -15.78 -4.18
N VAL A 198 -8.30 -15.36 -5.43
CA VAL A 198 -8.62 -13.95 -5.73
C VAL A 198 -9.83 -13.47 -4.92
N LYS A 199 -10.91 -14.26 -4.88
CA LYS A 199 -12.12 -13.95 -4.11
C LYS A 199 -11.85 -13.81 -2.60
N ARG A 200 -10.92 -14.60 -2.04
CA ARG A 200 -10.46 -14.45 -0.66
C ARG A 200 -9.65 -13.16 -0.45
N HIS A 201 -8.72 -12.83 -1.34
CA HIS A 201 -7.90 -11.62 -1.21
C HIS A 201 -8.72 -10.33 -1.36
N ILE A 202 -9.68 -10.26 -2.29
CA ILE A 202 -10.58 -9.09 -2.39
C ILE A 202 -11.55 -8.99 -1.21
N ARG A 203 -11.99 -10.11 -0.64
CA ARG A 203 -12.79 -10.11 0.60
C ARG A 203 -12.00 -9.48 1.76
N LEU A 204 -10.77 -9.94 1.99
CA LEU A 204 -9.91 -9.40 3.05
C LEU A 204 -9.64 -7.90 2.85
N ALA A 205 -9.41 -7.48 1.60
CA ALA A 205 -9.25 -6.06 1.28
C ALA A 205 -10.52 -5.22 1.54
N LEU A 206 -11.72 -5.74 1.23
CA LEU A 206 -12.98 -5.07 1.61
C LEU A 206 -13.12 -4.95 3.13
N GLU A 207 -12.79 -6.00 3.88
CA GLU A 207 -12.84 -6.00 5.35
C GLU A 207 -11.86 -4.93 5.92
N SER A 208 -10.65 -4.81 5.35
CA SER A 208 -9.71 -3.72 5.68
C SER A 208 -10.26 -2.32 5.36
N VAL A 209 -10.83 -2.11 4.17
CA VAL A 209 -11.39 -0.81 3.75
C VAL A 209 -12.58 -0.42 4.61
N GLN A 210 -13.49 -1.35 4.91
CA GLN A 210 -14.62 -1.12 5.81
C GLN A 210 -14.11 -0.71 7.20
N HIS A 211 -13.17 -1.46 7.78
CA HIS A 211 -12.65 -1.17 9.11
C HIS A 211 -11.99 0.21 9.19
N TYR A 212 -11.17 0.56 8.20
CA TYR A 212 -10.50 1.86 8.12
C TYR A 212 -11.49 3.03 7.93
N PHE A 213 -12.53 2.85 7.11
CA PHE A 213 -13.61 3.82 6.95
C PHE A 213 -14.39 4.03 8.26
N GLU A 214 -14.80 2.96 8.94
CA GLU A 214 -15.48 3.02 10.23
C GLU A 214 -14.63 3.67 11.33
N GLN A 215 -13.31 3.45 11.32
CA GLN A 215 -12.39 4.15 12.23
C GLN A 215 -12.35 5.65 11.93
N LYS A 216 -12.24 6.05 10.66
CA LYS A 216 -12.27 7.48 10.26
C LYS A 216 -13.57 8.16 10.67
N CYS A 217 -14.71 7.53 10.43
CA CYS A 217 -16.02 8.06 10.84
C CYS A 217 -16.12 8.20 12.37
N ARG A 218 -15.72 7.18 13.14
CA ARG A 218 -15.69 7.27 14.62
C ARG A 218 -14.78 8.38 15.14
N ARG A 219 -13.59 8.56 14.53
CA ARG A 219 -12.67 9.65 14.88
C ARG A 219 -13.27 11.03 14.58
N LEU A 220 -13.92 11.20 13.43
CA LEU A 220 -14.55 12.47 13.07
C LEU A 220 -15.74 12.80 13.99
N LEU A 221 -16.60 11.82 14.31
CA LEU A 221 -17.69 12.00 15.27
C LEU A 221 -17.15 12.46 16.64
N CYS A 222 -16.12 11.78 17.16
CA CYS A 222 -15.49 12.18 18.43
C CYS A 222 -14.91 13.61 18.41
N VAL A 223 -14.35 14.06 17.27
CA VAL A 223 -13.89 15.46 17.11
C VAL A 223 -15.05 16.45 17.10
N LEU A 224 -16.16 16.11 16.43
CA LEU A 224 -17.36 16.97 16.41
C LEU A 224 -18.04 17.04 17.78
N ASP A 225 -18.15 15.92 18.49
CA ASP A 225 -18.70 15.84 19.84
C ASP A 225 -17.86 16.64 20.85
N THR A 226 -16.52 16.55 20.75
CA THR A 226 -15.62 17.33 21.61
C THR A 226 -15.65 18.83 21.28
N GLN A 227 -15.76 19.22 20.01
CA GLN A 227 -15.96 20.63 19.62
C GLN A 227 -17.29 21.18 20.12
N ALA A 228 -18.38 20.42 20.00
CA ALA A 228 -19.69 20.79 20.56
C ALA A 228 -19.63 20.92 22.10
N GLY A 229 -18.91 20.02 22.78
CA GLY A 229 -18.65 20.09 24.22
C GLY A 229 -17.86 21.33 24.64
N VAL A 230 -16.81 21.71 23.89
CA VAL A 230 -16.04 22.93 24.16
C VAL A 230 -16.89 24.18 23.93
N GLU A 231 -17.66 24.26 22.83
CA GLU A 231 -18.57 25.39 22.61
C GLU A 231 -19.63 25.52 23.71
N LEU A 232 -20.19 24.41 24.19
CA LEU A 232 -21.19 24.42 25.25
C LEU A 232 -20.58 24.83 26.60
N ALA A 233 -19.37 24.34 26.91
CA ALA A 233 -18.63 24.75 28.10
C ALA A 233 -18.28 26.24 28.06
N ASP A 234 -17.83 26.76 26.92
CA ASP A 234 -17.45 28.17 26.72
C ASP A 234 -18.68 29.10 26.76
N LYS A 235 -19.83 28.68 26.21
CA LYS A 235 -21.13 29.34 26.38
C LYS A 235 -21.59 29.34 27.85
N THR A 236 -21.35 28.26 28.58
CA THR A 236 -21.70 28.13 30.02
C THR A 236 -20.80 28.99 30.90
N LEU A 237 -19.48 29.03 30.64
CA LEU A 237 -18.53 29.92 31.32
C LEU A 237 -18.88 31.40 31.08
N LYS A 238 -19.28 31.76 29.86
CA LYS A 238 -19.73 33.12 29.51
C LYS A 238 -21.05 33.51 30.18
N SER A 239 -22.01 32.59 30.33
CA SER A 239 -23.25 32.89 31.06
C SER A 239 -23.03 33.00 32.58
N MET A 240 -22.15 32.18 33.16
CA MET A 240 -21.76 32.25 34.57
C MET A 240 -20.98 33.53 34.91
N SER A 241 -20.13 34.04 34.00
CA SER A 241 -19.41 35.31 34.20
C SER A 241 -20.31 36.54 34.09
N GLN A 242 -21.41 36.48 33.32
CA GLN A 242 -22.40 37.55 33.25
C GLN A 242 -23.37 37.53 34.46
N ALA A 243 -23.76 36.34 34.93
CA ALA A 243 -24.63 36.20 36.11
C ALA A 243 -23.99 36.66 37.43
N SER A 244 -22.65 36.73 37.49
CA SER A 244 -21.90 37.18 38.66
C SER A 244 -21.71 38.70 38.74
N PHE A 245 -22.11 39.47 37.71
CA PHE A 245 -21.95 40.94 37.69
C PHE A 245 -23.21 41.73 38.11
N THR A 246 -24.30 41.07 38.50
CA THR A 246 -25.59 41.70 38.84
C THR A 246 -26.06 41.54 40.29
N ARG A 247 -25.18 41.07 41.20
CA ARG A 247 -25.44 41.06 42.66
C ARG A 247 -24.21 41.45 43.48
N SER A 248 -24.09 42.74 43.77
CA SER A 248 -23.77 43.26 45.12
C SER A 248 -23.63 44.78 45.09
N SER A 249 -24.44 45.49 45.86
CA SER A 249 -24.24 46.88 46.25
C SER A 249 -24.77 47.00 47.68
N SER A 250 -24.02 47.67 48.55
CA SER A 250 -24.13 47.64 50.03
C SER A 250 -23.77 46.28 50.66
N GLU A 251 -23.07 46.16 51.79
CA GLU A 251 -22.64 47.13 52.81
C GLU A 251 -21.17 46.93 53.23
N ALA A 252 -20.63 47.82 54.06
CA ALA A 252 -19.27 47.76 54.58
C ALA A 252 -19.23 47.41 56.08
N LEU A 253 -18.24 46.62 56.53
CA LEU A 253 -17.36 46.98 57.66
C LEU A 253 -16.19 45.99 57.90
N ALA A 254 -15.14 46.53 58.53
CA ALA A 254 -14.13 45.88 59.38
C ALA A 254 -13.17 44.81 58.79
N SER A 255 -11.90 45.23 58.67
CA SER A 255 -10.71 44.35 58.77
C SER A 255 -10.43 43.97 60.24
N PRO A 256 -9.60 42.94 60.51
CA PRO A 256 -8.17 43.21 60.69
C PRO A 256 -7.19 42.18 60.05
N HIS A 257 -5.92 42.60 59.96
CA HIS A 257 -4.72 41.87 59.50
C HIS A 257 -4.17 40.87 60.58
N PRO A 258 -2.93 40.33 60.50
CA PRO A 258 -2.45 39.29 59.55
C PRO A 258 -1.62 38.17 60.25
N VAL A 259 -1.32 37.04 59.59
CA VAL A 259 -0.21 36.15 60.02
C VAL A 259 0.54 35.55 58.82
N LEU A 260 1.88 35.66 58.86
CA LEU A 260 2.87 35.05 57.96
C LEU A 260 3.49 33.79 58.59
N LEU A 261 4.31 33.05 57.81
CA LEU A 261 5.17 31.89 58.14
C LEU A 261 4.55 30.50 57.80
N GLY A 262 5.28 29.52 57.24
CA GLY A 262 6.60 29.59 56.60
C GLY A 262 7.37 28.26 56.51
N ARG A 263 8.05 28.04 55.37
CA ARG A 263 9.38 27.39 55.19
C ARG A 263 9.58 25.86 55.38
N ARG A 264 10.53 25.32 54.58
CA ARG A 264 11.33 24.05 54.71
C ARG A 264 10.62 22.73 54.33
N HIS A 265 11.27 21.67 53.83
CA HIS A 265 12.66 21.35 53.38
C HIS A 265 12.53 20.21 52.31
N ALA A 266 13.26 20.12 51.18
CA ALA A 266 14.70 19.83 50.91
C ALA A 266 15.06 18.32 50.79
N PHE A 267 16.14 18.03 50.04
CA PHE A 267 16.78 16.72 49.69
C PHE A 267 16.10 15.87 48.58
N SER A 268 16.82 15.15 47.69
CA SER A 268 18.22 15.24 47.16
C SER A 268 18.46 14.15 46.09
N GLU A 269 19.32 14.39 45.07
CA GLU A 269 20.35 13.47 44.49
C GLU A 269 19.94 12.02 44.03
N ASP A 270 20.64 11.18 43.25
CA ASP A 270 21.74 11.22 42.25
C ASP A 270 21.81 9.82 41.55
N VAL A 271 22.45 9.52 40.40
CA VAL A 271 23.02 10.28 39.25
C VAL A 271 23.31 9.31 38.07
N CYS A 272 23.65 9.85 36.88
CA CYS A 272 24.39 9.24 35.76
C CYS A 272 23.92 7.97 35.00
N SER A 273 23.78 8.17 33.68
CA SER A 273 24.28 7.27 32.61
C SER A 273 25.76 7.62 32.28
N PRO A 274 26.45 7.12 31.21
CA PRO A 274 26.12 6.10 30.20
C PRO A 274 27.32 5.16 29.77
N ARG A 275 27.14 4.33 28.72
CA ARG A 275 28.17 3.79 27.77
C ARG A 275 29.19 2.73 28.31
N ASP A 276 29.83 1.84 27.53
CA ASP A 276 29.85 1.51 26.08
C ASP A 276 30.43 0.07 25.86
N ASN A 277 30.30 -0.51 24.63
CA ASN A 277 31.12 -1.59 24.02
C ASN A 277 31.11 -3.02 24.62
N ALA A 278 31.53 -4.12 23.94
CA ALA A 278 31.55 -4.57 22.52
C ALA A 278 32.07 -6.04 22.46
N GLU A 279 31.86 -6.76 21.33
CA GLU A 279 32.55 -8.04 20.92
C GLU A 279 32.29 -9.31 21.80
N HIS A 280 32.40 -10.59 21.37
CA HIS A 280 32.75 -11.21 20.07
C HIS A 280 32.30 -12.71 19.98
N LEU A 281 32.18 -13.24 18.74
CA LEU A 281 32.49 -14.60 18.22
C LEU A 281 31.68 -15.90 18.58
N ASP A 282 31.51 -16.69 17.50
CA ASP A 282 31.44 -18.16 17.30
C ASP A 282 30.43 -19.06 18.05
N VAL A 283 29.48 -19.67 17.31
CA VAL A 283 29.55 -21.05 16.74
C VAL A 283 28.75 -21.10 15.42
#